data_AF-A0A2V7V2A9-F1
#
_entry.id   AF-A0A2V7V2A9-F1
#
_cell.length_a   1.000
_cell.length_b   1.000
_cell.length_c   1.000
_cell.angle_alpha   90.00
_cell.angle_beta   90.00
_cell.angle_gamma   90.00
#
_symmetry.space_group_name_H-M   'P 1'
#
loop_
_entity.id
_entity.type
_entity.pdbx_description
1 polymer ?
#
loop_
_entity_poly.entity_id
_entity_poly.type
_entity_poly.pdbx_seq_one_letter_code
_entity_poly.pdbx_strand_id
1 'polypeptide(L)'
;MSFHPKSEAFRRRILNRVVFWLWRWKALPLAACAGLRLVSLDAQACTVFLPGGWRTRNPFRSTYFAAQAMAAEMSTGMPAAALVAGAPASVAMLVT
;
A
#
# COMPACT_ATOMS: atom_id res chain seq x y z
N MET A 1 20.57 0.48 3.84
CA MET A 1 20.34 1.62 2.92
C MET A 1 19.29 2.52 3.55
N SER A 2 19.63 3.77 3.84
CA SER A 2 18.70 4.77 4.41
C SER A 2 18.00 5.52 3.28
N PHE A 3 16.67 5.72 3.38
CA PHE A 3 15.97 6.53 2.40
C PHE A 3 16.35 8.03 2.53
N HIS A 4 16.10 8.80 1.46
CA HIS A 4 16.17 10.27 1.52
C HIS A 4 15.22 10.80 2.61
N PRO A 5 15.53 11.90 3.32
CA PRO A 5 14.72 12.37 4.47
C PRO A 5 13.23 12.54 4.18
N LYS A 6 12.87 13.03 2.99
CA LYS A 6 11.47 13.16 2.54
C LYS A 6 10.79 11.80 2.34
N SER A 7 11.50 10.84 1.76
CA SER A 7 11.03 9.45 1.61
C SER A 7 10.84 8.77 2.96
N GLU A 8 11.74 8.98 3.93
CA GLU A 8 11.56 8.49 5.31
C GLU A 8 10.34 9.11 5.99
N ALA A 9 10.12 10.42 5.83
CA ALA A 9 8.94 11.09 6.38
C ALA A 9 7.64 10.53 5.79
N PHE A 10 7.60 10.32 4.47
CA PHE A 10 6.49 9.66 3.79
C PHE A 10 6.28 8.24 4.31
N ARG A 11 7.34 7.43 4.35
CA ARG A 11 7.33 6.05 4.88
C ARG A 11 6.75 5.99 6.29
N ARG A 12 7.20 6.84 7.21
CA ARG A 12 6.67 6.90 8.59
C ARG A 12 5.19 7.25 8.62
N ARG A 13 4.75 8.16 7.75
CA ARG A 13 3.34 8.56 7.65
C ARG A 13 2.45 7.43 7.16
N ILE A 14 2.86 6.69 6.13
CA ILE A 14 2.05 5.59 5.56
C ILE A 14 2.09 4.31 6.42
N LEU A 15 3.16 4.10 7.20
CA LEU A 15 3.23 2.98 8.16
C LEU A 15 2.41 3.26 9.43
N ASN A 16 2.05 4.52 9.71
CA ASN A 16 1.14 4.84 10.79
C ASN A 16 -0.25 4.28 10.50
N ARG A 17 -0.70 3.34 11.33
CA ARG A 17 -1.97 2.63 11.15
C ARG A 17 -3.19 3.54 11.08
N VAL A 18 -3.25 4.58 11.92
CA VAL A 18 -4.40 5.49 11.98
C VAL A 18 -4.43 6.37 10.73
N VAL A 19 -3.29 6.95 10.37
CA VAL A 19 -3.18 7.81 9.18
C VAL A 19 -3.49 7.02 7.91
N PHE A 20 -2.91 5.82 7.77
CA PHE A 20 -3.15 4.96 6.62
C PHE A 20 -4.61 4.48 6.55
N TRP A 21 -5.21 4.18 7.70
CA TRP A 21 -6.62 3.81 7.79
C TRP A 21 -7.54 4.96 7.31
N LEU A 22 -7.34 6.17 7.82
CA LEU A 22 -8.09 7.36 7.39
C LEU A 22 -7.92 7.63 5.89
N TRP A 23 -6.68 7.54 5.40
CA TRP A 23 -6.36 7.79 4.00
C TRP A 23 -7.06 6.80 3.06
N ARG A 24 -7.03 5.49 3.36
CA ARG A 24 -7.73 4.51 2.51
C ARG A 24 -9.23 4.75 2.45
N TRP A 25 -9.88 5.13 3.54
CA TRP A 25 -11.32 5.44 3.49
C TRP A 25 -11.64 6.61 2.57
N LYS A 26 -10.73 7.59 2.47
CA LYS A 26 -10.87 8.76 1.59
C LYS A 26 -10.49 8.46 0.13
N ALA A 27 -9.40 7.75 -0.10
CA ALA A 27 -8.77 7.62 -1.42
C ALA A 27 -8.89 6.23 -2.06
N LEU A 28 -9.05 5.17 -1.26
CA LEU A 28 -9.13 3.78 -1.72
C LEU A 28 -10.21 2.99 -0.94
N PRO A 29 -11.50 3.36 -1.09
CA PRO A 29 -12.59 2.76 -0.31
C PRO A 29 -12.72 1.24 -0.52
N LEU A 30 -12.40 0.72 -1.71
CA LEU A 30 -12.36 -0.71 -1.97
C LEU A 30 -11.29 -1.42 -1.13
N ALA A 31 -10.06 -0.87 -1.10
CA ALA A 31 -9.02 -1.37 -0.23
C ALA A 31 -9.46 -1.27 1.23
N ALA A 32 -10.09 -0.15 1.62
CA ALA A 32 -10.65 0.08 2.95
C ALA A 32 -11.57 -1.05 3.39
N CYS A 33 -12.60 -1.34 2.58
CA CYS A 33 -13.56 -2.43 2.78
C CYS A 33 -12.87 -3.79 2.89
N ALA A 34 -11.90 -4.07 2.01
CA ALA A 34 -11.12 -5.30 2.03
C ALA A 34 -10.17 -5.43 3.24
N GLY A 35 -9.98 -4.37 4.04
CA GLY A 35 -9.11 -4.39 5.22
C GLY A 35 -7.60 -4.47 4.93
N LEU A 36 -7.19 -4.22 3.68
CA LEU A 36 -5.81 -4.19 3.22
C LEU A 36 -4.94 -3.17 3.99
N ARG A 37 -3.78 -3.57 4.53
CA ARG A 37 -2.88 -2.64 5.23
C ARG A 37 -1.42 -2.84 4.87
N LEU A 38 -0.66 -1.74 4.87
CA LEU A 38 0.79 -1.80 4.80
C LEU A 38 1.35 -2.28 6.15
N VAL A 39 2.22 -3.30 6.13
CA VAL A 39 2.85 -3.89 7.32
C VAL A 39 4.26 -3.35 7.50
N SER A 40 5.04 -3.38 6.42
CA SER A 40 6.40 -2.87 6.41
C SER A 40 6.72 -2.33 5.02
N LEU A 41 7.64 -1.38 5.01
CA LEU A 41 8.26 -0.86 3.81
C LEU A 41 9.70 -0.53 4.19
N ASP A 42 10.65 -1.12 3.51
CA ASP A 42 12.08 -0.81 3.62
C ASP A 42 12.74 -0.87 2.23
N ALA A 43 14.07 -0.73 2.19
CA ALA A 43 14.83 -0.71 0.94
C ALA A 43 14.88 -2.07 0.22
N GLN A 44 14.44 -3.16 0.85
CA GLN A 44 14.48 -4.52 0.31
C GLN A 44 13.09 -5.06 0.02
N ALA A 45 12.12 -4.76 0.89
CA ALA A 45 10.79 -5.33 0.80
C ALA A 45 9.68 -4.35 1.17
N CYS A 46 8.51 -4.61 0.61
CA CYS A 46 7.25 -3.99 0.97
C CYS A 46 6.24 -5.11 1.26
N THR A 47 5.75 -5.17 2.49
CA THR A 47 4.80 -6.20 2.91
C THR A 47 3.43 -5.59 3.10
N VAL A 48 2.44 -6.12 2.39
CA VAL A 48 1.03 -5.76 2.51
C VAL A 48 0.28 -6.95 3.10
N PHE A 49 -0.62 -6.66 4.04
CA PHE A 49 -1.52 -7.65 4.62
C PHE A 49 -2.92 -7.47 4.07
N LEU A 50 -3.46 -8.55 3.51
CA LEU A 50 -4.85 -8.64 3.09
C LEU A 50 -5.55 -9.67 4.00
N PRO A 51 -6.52 -9.26 4.85
CA PRO A 51 -7.22 -10.20 5.70
C PRO A 51 -8.02 -11.17 4.84
N GLY A 52 -7.98 -12.46 5.21
CA GLY A 52 -8.94 -13.43 4.73
C GLY A 52 -10.33 -13.17 5.32
N GLY A 53 -11.36 -13.65 4.64
CA GLY A 53 -12.74 -13.58 5.12
C GLY A 53 -13.71 -13.34 3.97
N TRP A 54 -14.99 -13.12 4.30
CA TRP A 54 -16.05 -13.00 3.30
C TRP A 54 -15.82 -11.86 2.30
N ARG A 55 -15.12 -10.77 2.70
CA ARG A 55 -14.86 -9.60 1.86
C ARG A 55 -13.81 -9.82 0.76
N THR A 56 -12.94 -10.82 0.93
CA THR A 56 -11.76 -11.05 0.10
C THR A 56 -11.71 -12.46 -0.48
N ARG A 57 -12.70 -13.31 -0.17
CA ARG A 57 -12.80 -14.68 -0.64
C ARG A 57 -13.70 -14.80 -1.87
N ASN A 58 -13.44 -15.83 -2.67
CA ASN A 58 -14.26 -16.24 -3.79
C ASN A 58 -15.23 -17.39 -3.40
N PRO A 59 -16.12 -17.84 -4.30
CA PRO A 59 -17.04 -18.96 -4.04
C PRO A 59 -16.36 -20.30 -3.73
N PHE A 60 -15.07 -20.44 -4.02
CA PHE A 60 -14.24 -21.62 -3.72
C PHE A 60 -13.52 -21.53 -2.36
N ARG A 61 -13.86 -20.52 -1.55
CA ARG A 61 -13.31 -20.27 -0.20
C ARG A 61 -11.82 -19.91 -0.16
N SER A 62 -11.19 -19.61 -1.30
CA SER A 62 -9.83 -19.07 -1.38
C SER A 62 -9.85 -17.55 -1.56
N THR A 63 -8.70 -16.88 -1.42
CA THR A 63 -8.58 -15.44 -1.68
C THR A 63 -8.87 -15.15 -3.14
N TYR A 64 -9.76 -14.19 -3.40
CA TYR A 64 -10.16 -13.80 -4.75
C TYR A 64 -9.01 -13.12 -5.49
N PHE A 65 -8.83 -13.44 -6.78
CA PHE A 65 -7.69 -12.95 -7.56
C PHE A 65 -7.64 -11.42 -7.63
N ALA A 66 -8.78 -10.73 -7.73
CA ALA A 66 -8.80 -9.26 -7.77
C ALA A 66 -8.36 -8.65 -6.43
N ALA A 67 -8.69 -9.31 -5.31
CA ALA A 67 -8.23 -8.88 -4.00
C ALA A 67 -6.70 -9.10 -3.86
N GLN A 68 -6.16 -10.19 -4.43
CA GLN A 68 -4.72 -10.42 -4.51
C GLN A 68 -4.03 -9.39 -5.41
N ALA A 69 -4.61 -9.06 -6.56
CA ALA A 69 -4.09 -8.06 -7.48
C ALA A 69 -3.97 -6.68 -6.81
N MET A 70 -5.02 -6.24 -6.11
CA MET A 70 -5.00 -5.01 -5.32
C MET A 70 -3.91 -5.02 -4.24
N ALA A 71 -3.69 -6.15 -3.57
CA ALA A 71 -2.61 -6.29 -2.58
C ALA A 71 -1.22 -6.24 -3.24
N ALA A 72 -1.07 -6.86 -4.42
CA ALA A 72 0.16 -6.87 -5.20
C ALA A 72 0.50 -5.46 -5.70
N GLU A 73 -0.48 -4.75 -6.28
CA GLU A 73 -0.32 -3.37 -6.75
C GLU A 73 0.12 -2.43 -5.63
N MET A 74 -0.48 -2.54 -4.44
CA MET A 74 -0.01 -1.79 -3.27
C MET A 74 1.42 -2.17 -2.88
N SER A 75 1.77 -3.45 -2.90
CA SER A 75 3.12 -3.90 -2.50
C SER A 75 4.22 -3.41 -3.44
N THR A 76 3.93 -3.29 -4.73
CA THR A 76 4.89 -2.81 -5.74
C THR A 76 4.86 -1.29 -5.91
N GLY A 77 3.70 -0.66 -5.75
CA GLY A 77 3.51 0.79 -5.88
C GLY A 77 4.02 1.61 -4.69
N MET A 78 3.94 1.09 -3.46
CA MET A 78 4.38 1.84 -2.26
C MET A 78 5.88 2.16 -2.22
N PRO A 79 6.80 1.26 -2.62
CA PRO A 79 8.21 1.61 -2.82
C PRO A 79 8.40 2.75 -3.81
N ALA A 80 7.73 2.68 -4.97
CA ALA A 80 7.80 3.74 -5.97
C ALA A 80 7.27 5.07 -5.40
N ALA A 81 6.18 5.04 -4.64
CA ALA A 81 5.59 6.24 -4.03
C ALA A 81 6.54 6.88 -3.00
N ALA A 82 7.23 6.06 -2.21
CA ALA A 82 8.23 6.55 -1.27
C ALA A 82 9.43 7.18 -1.98
N LEU A 83 9.90 6.61 -3.08
CA LEU A 83 11.00 7.17 -3.88
C LEU A 83 10.58 8.47 -4.57
N VAL A 84 9.39 8.50 -5.17
CA VAL A 84 8.82 9.71 -5.79
C VAL A 84 8.67 10.85 -4.78
N ALA A 85 8.21 10.56 -3.56
CA ALA A 85 8.10 11.56 -2.51
C ALA A 85 9.46 12.18 -2.10
N GLY A 86 10.56 11.47 -2.34
CA GLY A 86 11.92 11.94 -2.10
C GLY A 86 12.61 12.56 -3.30
N ALA A 87 12.00 12.50 -4.50
CA ALA A 87 12.63 12.98 -5.72
C ALA A 87 12.88 14.49 -5.67
N PRO A 88 14.01 14.98 -6.23
CA PRO A 88 14.32 16.41 -6.30
C PRO A 88 13.45 17.17 -7.32
N ALA A 89 12.75 16.44 -8.20
CA ALA A 89 11.89 16.96 -9.24
C ALA A 89 10.46 16.42 -9.10
N SER A 90 9.50 17.11 -9.74
CA SER A 90 8.13 16.60 -9.85
C SER A 90 8.12 15.35 -10.73
N VAL A 91 7.70 14.22 -10.17
CA VAL A 91 7.59 12.95 -10.89
C VAL A 91 6.12 12.55 -10.94
N ALA A 92 5.57 12.44 -12.15
CA ALA A 92 4.23 11.92 -12.36
C ALA A 92 4.23 10.41 -12.10
N MET A 93 3.37 9.96 -11.19
CA MET A 93 3.13 8.54 -10.95
C MET A 93 1.91 8.11 -11.76
N LEU A 94 2.16 7.39 -12.85
CA LEU A 94 1.12 6.78 -13.67
C LEU A 94 0.95 5.33 -13.20
N VAL A 95 -0.22 5.01 -12.65
CA VAL A 95 -0.60 3.66 -12.28
C VAL A 95 -1.73 3.26 -13.21
N THR A 96 -1.60 2.12 -13.88
CA THR A 96 -2.63 1.52 -14.74
C THR A 96 -3.42 0.47 -13.98
#